data_AF-A0A4Y9ZUJ8-F1
#
_entry.id   AF-A0A4Y9ZUJ8-F1
#
_cell.length_a   1.000
_cell.length_b   1.000
_cell.length_c   1.000
_cell.angle_alpha   90.00
_cell.angle_beta   90.00
_cell.angle_gamma   90.00
#
_symmetry.space_group_name_H-M   'P 1'
#
loop_
_entity.id
_entity.type
_entity.pdbx_description
1 polymer ?
#
loop_
_entity_poly.entity_id
_entity_poly.type
_entity_poly.pdbx_seq_one_letter_code
_entity_poly.pdbx_strand_id
1 'polypeptide(L)'
;MRNAKLLHKHNSTEEWWVMHSTEELESFVQKEARALDTGAAEKAIRGELSATKKRKALEEVIMREKKRVKREEYTTKVDAIPSILDSTYWSDPLNFKIITLQAIRLQLAWLRARGVAVPAGLSGKNKIVGLQGLVDVLEGLSPEIIDRLTTNTSIDVSEA
;
A
#
# COMPACT_ATOMS: atom_id res chain seq x y z
N MET A 1 -40.93 10.36 6.56
CA MET A 1 -40.67 11.05 5.27
C MET A 1 -42.01 11.39 4.63
N ARG A 2 -42.43 12.66 4.67
CA ARG A 2 -43.70 13.09 4.04
C ARG A 2 -43.45 13.39 2.57
N ASN A 3 -44.22 12.73 1.71
CA ASN A 3 -44.10 12.76 0.26
C ASN A 3 -44.50 14.16 -0.25
N ALA A 4 -43.54 14.99 -0.65
CA ALA A 4 -43.79 16.38 -1.08
C ALA A 4 -44.80 16.49 -2.24
N LYS A 5 -44.92 15.44 -3.05
CA LYS A 5 -45.93 15.34 -4.13
C LYS A 5 -47.39 15.31 -3.64
N LEU A 6 -47.65 14.94 -2.38
CA LEU A 6 -49.01 14.88 -1.83
C LEU A 6 -49.44 16.17 -1.11
N LEU A 7 -48.52 17.11 -0.84
CA LEU A 7 -48.85 18.37 -0.17
C LEU A 7 -49.48 19.43 -1.11
N HIS A 8 -49.22 19.34 -2.42
CA HIS A 8 -49.76 20.31 -3.39
C HIS A 8 -51.25 20.15 -3.69
N LYS A 9 -51.82 18.95 -3.51
CA LYS A 9 -53.23 18.67 -3.81
C LYS A 9 -54.22 19.18 -2.77
N HIS A 10 -53.77 19.51 -1.55
CA HIS A 10 -54.67 19.85 -0.43
C HIS A 10 -54.65 21.32 -0.01
N ASN A 11 -53.64 22.08 -0.43
CA ASN A 11 -53.71 23.53 -0.41
C ASN A 11 -54.14 23.97 -1.81
N SER A 12 -55.11 24.87 -1.91
CA SER A 12 -55.64 25.48 -3.13
C SER A 12 -54.60 26.21 -3.99
N THR A 13 -53.30 25.91 -3.83
CA THR A 13 -52.18 26.41 -4.63
C THR A 13 -52.39 26.18 -6.12
N GLU A 14 -52.84 25.01 -6.57
CA GLU A 14 -52.97 24.75 -8.01
C GLU A 14 -54.14 25.55 -8.64
N GLU A 15 -55.30 25.57 -7.99
CA GLU A 15 -56.46 26.39 -8.42
C GLU A 15 -56.19 27.90 -8.29
N TRP A 16 -55.52 28.33 -7.21
CA TRP A 16 -55.10 29.72 -7.02
C TRP A 16 -54.07 30.14 -8.07
N TRP A 17 -53.12 29.26 -8.40
CA TRP A 17 -52.15 29.48 -9.49
C TRP A 17 -52.85 29.60 -10.83
N VAL A 18 -53.84 28.76 -11.13
CA VAL A 18 -54.59 28.84 -12.41
C VAL A 18 -55.41 30.13 -12.49
N MET A 19 -56.00 30.60 -11.39
CA MET A 19 -56.78 31.86 -11.37
C MET A 19 -55.91 33.13 -11.40
N HIS A 20 -54.68 33.08 -10.91
CA HIS A 20 -53.78 34.24 -10.80
C HIS A 20 -52.56 34.14 -11.75
N SER A 21 -52.50 33.10 -12.57
CA SER A 21 -51.55 32.98 -13.66
C SER A 21 -51.91 34.01 -14.72
N THR A 22 -50.95 34.87 -15.05
CA THR A 22 -50.99 35.73 -16.22
C THR A 22 -49.84 35.34 -17.15
N GLU A 23 -50.00 35.58 -18.44
CA GLU A 23 -48.99 35.23 -19.46
C GLU A 23 -47.62 35.89 -19.16
N GLU A 24 -47.63 37.09 -18.57
CA GLU A 24 -46.42 37.78 -18.11
C GLU A 24 -45.73 37.05 -16.95
N LEU A 25 -46.50 36.52 -16.00
CA LEU A 25 -46.00 35.83 -14.83
C LEU A 25 -45.47 34.44 -15.21
N GLU A 26 -46.13 33.73 -16.13
CA GLU A 26 -45.62 32.48 -16.70
C GLU A 26 -44.32 32.70 -17.48
N SER A 27 -44.23 33.78 -18.27
CA SER A 27 -43.01 34.14 -19.00
C SER A 27 -41.86 34.47 -18.05
N PHE A 28 -42.13 35.19 -16.97
CA PHE A 28 -41.15 35.47 -15.91
C PHE A 28 -40.66 34.18 -15.24
N VAL A 29 -41.57 33.31 -14.81
CA VAL A 29 -41.23 32.02 -14.18
C VAL A 29 -40.45 31.11 -15.13
N GLN A 30 -40.81 31.03 -16.41
CA GLN A 30 -40.05 30.26 -17.38
C GLN A 30 -38.65 30.84 -17.61
N LYS A 31 -38.52 32.17 -17.66
CA LYS A 31 -37.23 32.84 -17.82
C LYS A 31 -36.33 32.60 -16.61
N GLU A 32 -36.88 32.65 -15.41
CA GLU A 32 -36.16 32.40 -14.16
C GLU A 32 -35.79 30.92 -14.00
N ALA A 33 -36.70 30.00 -14.34
CA ALA A 33 -36.42 28.57 -14.38
C ALA A 33 -35.30 28.21 -15.37
N ARG A 34 -35.27 28.85 -16.55
CA ARG A 34 -34.18 28.69 -17.52
C ARG A 34 -32.88 29.33 -17.02
N ALA A 35 -32.94 30.45 -16.32
CA ALA A 35 -31.76 31.09 -15.73
C ALA A 35 -31.14 30.24 -14.61
N LEU A 36 -31.97 29.47 -13.89
CA LEU A 36 -31.55 28.55 -12.83
C LEU A 36 -31.24 27.13 -13.34
N ASP A 37 -31.44 26.82 -14.61
CA ASP A 37 -31.13 25.51 -15.19
C ASP A 37 -29.61 25.32 -15.32
N THR A 38 -29.00 24.84 -14.24
CA THR A 38 -27.59 24.49 -14.15
C THR A 38 -27.30 23.07 -14.63
N GLY A 39 -28.28 22.35 -15.17
CA GLY A 39 -28.16 20.92 -15.49
C GLY A 39 -27.00 20.59 -16.42
N ALA A 40 -26.72 21.46 -17.40
CA ALA A 40 -25.57 21.29 -18.30
C ALA A 40 -24.22 21.48 -17.59
N ALA A 41 -24.10 22.51 -16.73
CA ALA A 41 -22.90 22.77 -15.95
C ALA A 41 -22.63 21.64 -14.94
N GLU A 42 -23.66 21.16 -14.24
CA GLU A 42 -23.54 20.03 -13.33
C GLU A 42 -23.14 18.73 -14.04
N LYS A 43 -23.65 18.50 -15.25
CA LYS A 43 -23.27 17.33 -16.06
C LYS A 43 -21.79 17.39 -16.46
N ALA A 44 -21.29 18.57 -16.84
CA ALA A 44 -19.87 18.78 -17.13
C ALA A 44 -18.99 18.52 -15.90
N ILE A 45 -19.35 19.08 -14.74
CA ILE A 45 -18.65 18.86 -13.47
C ILE A 45 -18.64 17.36 -13.10
N ARG A 46 -19.78 16.66 -13.23
CA ARG A 46 -19.85 15.21 -12.99
C ARG A 46 -18.96 14.42 -13.94
N GLY A 47 -18.88 14.82 -15.22
CA GLY A 47 -18.00 14.23 -16.21
C GLY A 47 -16.52 14.37 -15.84
N GLU A 48 -16.10 15.57 -15.44
CA GLU A 48 -14.73 15.85 -15.01
C GLU A 48 -14.36 15.11 -13.71
N LEU A 49 -15.26 15.07 -12.74
CA LEU A 49 -15.07 14.29 -11.51
C LEU A 49 -14.95 12.79 -11.78
N SER A 50 -15.70 12.26 -12.75
CA SER A 50 -15.58 10.87 -13.19
C SER A 50 -14.22 10.60 -13.85
N ALA A 51 -13.80 11.48 -14.76
CA ALA A 51 -12.51 11.35 -15.45
C ALA A 51 -11.33 11.43 -14.47
N THR A 52 -11.35 12.36 -13.53
CA THR A 52 -10.30 12.50 -12.50
C THR A 52 -10.25 11.30 -11.57
N LYS A 53 -11.41 10.73 -11.16
CA LYS A 53 -11.45 9.48 -10.38
C LYS A 53 -10.83 8.30 -11.14
N LYS A 54 -11.19 8.14 -12.42
CA LYS A 54 -10.60 7.08 -13.28
C LYS A 54 -9.09 7.23 -13.40
N ARG A 55 -8.61 8.45 -13.63
CA ARG A 55 -7.17 8.74 -13.71
C ARG A 55 -6.45 8.40 -12.40
N LYS A 56 -6.98 8.83 -11.25
CA LYS A 56 -6.40 8.51 -9.94
C LYS A 56 -6.33 7.00 -9.67
N ALA A 57 -7.38 6.27 -10.05
CA ALA A 57 -7.39 4.80 -9.92
C ALA A 57 -6.28 4.15 -10.76
N LEU A 58 -6.06 4.61 -11.99
CA LEU A 58 -4.98 4.12 -12.85
C LEU A 58 -3.60 4.45 -12.27
N GLU A 59 -3.39 5.69 -11.80
CA GLU A 59 -2.15 6.10 -11.14
C GLU A 59 -1.86 5.26 -9.90
N GLU A 60 -2.89 4.94 -9.11
CA GLU A 60 -2.75 4.08 -7.94
C GLU A 60 -2.35 2.64 -8.30
N VAL A 61 -2.95 2.06 -9.35
CA VAL A 61 -2.55 0.73 -9.85
C VAL A 61 -1.08 0.73 -10.29
N ILE A 62 -0.65 1.74 -11.04
CA ILE A 62 0.75 1.88 -11.47
C ILE A 62 1.68 2.00 -10.25
N MET A 63 1.29 2.76 -9.24
CA MET A 63 2.08 2.93 -8.01
C MET A 63 2.18 1.64 -7.20
N ARG A 64 1.10 0.85 -7.12
CA ARG A 64 1.10 -0.46 -6.46
C ARG A 64 2.02 -1.42 -7.19
N GLU A 65 1.95 -1.46 -8.51
CA GLU A 65 2.80 -2.32 -9.33
C GLU A 65 4.29 -1.97 -9.20
N LYS A 66 4.63 -0.68 -9.26
CA LYS A 66 6.00 -0.22 -9.00
C LYS A 66 6.51 -0.61 -7.61
N LYS A 67 5.65 -0.57 -6.59
CA LYS A 67 6.00 -1.02 -5.24
C LYS A 67 6.20 -2.53 -5.18
N ARG A 68 5.38 -3.30 -5.90
CA ARG A 68 5.49 -4.76 -6.01
C ARG A 68 6.82 -5.17 -6.65
N VAL A 69 7.13 -4.62 -7.83
CA VAL A 69 8.40 -4.88 -8.54
C VAL A 69 9.60 -4.52 -7.67
N LYS A 70 9.59 -3.37 -6.98
CA LYS A 70 10.69 -3.01 -6.06
C LYS A 70 10.84 -3.97 -4.88
N ARG A 71 9.74 -4.53 -4.38
CA ARG A 71 9.78 -5.55 -3.32
C ARG A 71 10.38 -6.85 -3.86
N GLU A 72 9.94 -7.29 -5.03
CA GLU A 72 10.47 -8.48 -5.71
C GLU A 72 11.97 -8.33 -6.02
N GLU A 73 12.41 -7.18 -6.51
CA GLU A 73 13.84 -6.90 -6.71
C GLU A 73 14.63 -6.96 -5.40
N TYR A 74 14.03 -6.48 -4.31
CA TYR A 74 14.66 -6.52 -2.99
C TYR A 74 14.74 -7.95 -2.45
N THR A 75 13.66 -8.74 -2.56
CA THR A 75 13.63 -10.14 -2.12
C THR A 75 14.64 -10.96 -2.90
N THR A 76 14.65 -10.85 -4.24
CA THR A 76 15.64 -11.56 -5.08
C THR A 76 17.08 -11.22 -4.72
N LYS A 77 17.37 -9.95 -4.40
CA LYS A 77 18.71 -9.54 -3.94
C LYS A 77 19.07 -10.14 -2.58
N VAL A 78 18.11 -10.25 -1.67
CA VAL A 78 18.30 -10.85 -0.36
C VAL A 78 18.50 -12.37 -0.49
N ASP A 79 17.72 -13.04 -1.33
CA ASP A 79 17.80 -14.49 -1.52
C ASP A 79 19.08 -14.92 -2.23
N ALA A 80 19.66 -14.06 -3.07
CA ALA A 80 20.97 -14.28 -3.65
C ALA A 80 22.13 -14.20 -2.65
N ILE A 81 21.91 -13.72 -1.42
CA ILE A 81 22.97 -13.68 -0.39
C ILE A 81 23.16 -15.12 0.13
N PRO A 82 24.35 -15.73 -0.03
CA PRO A 82 24.62 -17.05 0.52
C PRO A 82 24.56 -16.98 2.05
N SER A 83 23.58 -17.69 2.63
CA SER A 83 23.33 -17.66 4.07
C SER A 83 23.77 -18.94 4.76
N ILE A 84 24.52 -18.80 5.85
CA ILE A 84 24.91 -19.93 6.71
C ILE A 84 24.29 -19.70 8.08
N LEU A 85 23.29 -20.53 8.43
CA LEU A 85 22.55 -20.42 9.69
C LEU A 85 23.22 -21.17 10.85
N ASP A 86 24.14 -22.07 10.54
CA ASP A 86 24.86 -22.85 11.54
C ASP A 86 25.83 -21.96 12.35
N SER A 87 25.56 -21.77 13.63
CA SER A 87 26.41 -20.97 14.52
C SER A 87 27.80 -21.57 14.65
N THR A 88 27.95 -22.90 14.54
CA THR A 88 29.24 -23.58 14.70
C THR A 88 30.23 -23.20 13.61
N TYR A 89 29.74 -22.98 12.38
CA TYR A 89 30.54 -22.47 11.27
C TYR A 89 31.17 -21.11 11.58
N TRP A 90 30.39 -20.21 12.20
CA TRP A 90 30.82 -18.86 12.53
C TRP A 90 31.70 -18.79 13.78
N SER A 91 31.62 -19.77 14.68
CA SER A 91 32.44 -19.88 15.88
C SER A 91 33.72 -20.69 15.68
N ASP A 92 33.86 -21.43 14.58
CA ASP A 92 35.03 -22.28 14.30
C ASP A 92 36.31 -21.44 14.08
N PRO A 93 37.35 -21.63 14.91
CA PRO A 93 38.64 -20.94 14.77
C PRO A 93 39.30 -21.12 13.40
N LEU A 94 39.06 -22.25 12.71
CA LEU A 94 39.61 -22.51 11.38
C LEU A 94 38.97 -21.57 10.33
N ASN A 95 37.68 -21.30 10.46
CA ASN A 95 36.92 -20.44 9.54
C ASN A 95 37.19 -18.95 9.78
N PHE A 96 37.70 -18.55 10.94
CA PHE A 96 37.95 -17.13 11.26
C PHE A 96 38.89 -16.45 10.27
N LYS A 97 39.84 -17.19 9.67
CA LYS A 97 40.75 -16.65 8.65
C LYS A 97 40.03 -16.36 7.33
N ILE A 98 39.01 -17.15 7.02
CA ILE A 98 38.27 -17.12 5.75
C ILE A 98 37.10 -16.14 5.83
N ILE A 99 36.43 -16.05 6.99
CA ILE A 99 35.29 -15.17 7.19
C ILE A 99 35.71 -13.70 7.04
N THR A 100 35.13 -13.01 6.07
CA THR A 100 35.37 -11.58 5.88
C THR A 100 34.35 -10.73 6.64
N LEU A 101 34.71 -9.49 6.94
CA LEU A 101 33.76 -8.53 7.51
C LEU A 101 32.54 -8.31 6.60
N GLN A 102 32.75 -8.40 5.28
CA GLN A 102 31.68 -8.29 4.30
C GLN A 102 30.71 -9.48 4.40
N ALA A 103 31.20 -10.71 4.55
CA ALA A 103 30.36 -11.89 4.75
C ALA A 103 29.49 -11.77 6.01
N ILE A 104 30.06 -11.31 7.12
CA ILE A 104 29.32 -11.04 8.38
C ILE A 104 28.21 -10.00 8.14
N ARG A 105 28.54 -8.89 7.47
CA ARG A 105 27.57 -7.82 7.17
C ARG A 105 26.42 -8.32 6.30
N LEU A 106 26.73 -9.14 5.30
CA LEU A 106 25.74 -9.74 4.40
C LEU A 106 24.83 -10.71 5.17
N GLN A 107 25.38 -11.57 6.03
CA GLN A 107 24.59 -12.47 6.86
C GLN A 107 23.65 -11.70 7.81
N LEU A 108 24.16 -10.65 8.48
CA LEU A 108 23.33 -9.80 9.35
C LEU A 108 22.24 -9.04 8.56
N ALA A 109 22.53 -8.61 7.34
CA ALA A 109 21.55 -7.95 6.48
C ALA A 109 20.46 -8.93 6.02
N TRP A 110 20.84 -10.16 5.66
CA TRP A 110 19.93 -11.24 5.32
C TRP A 110 18.98 -11.59 6.46
N LEU A 111 19.51 -11.72 7.69
CA LEU A 111 18.71 -11.97 8.89
C LEU A 111 17.68 -10.85 9.14
N ARG A 112 18.09 -9.58 9.02
CA ARG A 112 17.17 -8.44 9.16
C ARG A 112 16.08 -8.44 8.10
N ALA A 113 16.42 -8.77 6.85
CA ALA A 113 15.46 -8.82 5.76
C ALA A 113 14.37 -9.88 5.98
N ARG A 114 14.70 -10.98 6.71
CA ARG A 114 13.75 -12.02 7.13
C ARG A 114 13.08 -11.76 8.49
N GLY A 115 13.19 -10.54 9.03
CA GLY A 115 12.48 -10.13 10.24
C GLY A 115 13.13 -10.57 11.55
N VAL A 116 14.37 -11.05 11.53
CA VAL A 116 15.13 -11.34 12.75
C VAL A 116 15.58 -10.03 13.40
N ALA A 117 15.37 -9.92 14.71
CA ALA A 117 15.80 -8.77 15.50
C ALA A 117 17.33 -8.76 15.65
N VAL A 118 18.03 -8.04 14.76
CA VAL A 118 19.49 -7.88 14.83
C VAL A 118 19.83 -6.54 15.48
N PRO A 119 20.62 -6.50 16.57
CA PRO A 119 21.03 -5.27 17.24
C PRO A 119 21.59 -4.20 16.29
N ALA A 120 21.21 -2.95 16.53
CA ALA A 120 21.68 -1.81 15.76
C ALA A 120 23.20 -1.64 15.92
N GLY A 121 23.88 -1.29 14.82
CA GLY A 121 25.31 -1.01 14.83
C GLY A 121 26.24 -2.23 14.68
N LEU A 122 25.77 -3.47 14.81
CA LEU A 122 26.62 -4.67 14.61
C LEU A 122 27.30 -4.70 13.23
N SER A 123 26.62 -4.23 12.19
CA SER A 123 27.17 -4.17 10.84
C SER A 123 28.29 -3.12 10.68
N GLY A 124 28.41 -2.16 11.59
CA GLY A 124 29.45 -1.12 11.55
C GLY A 124 30.70 -1.44 12.39
N LYS A 125 30.68 -2.50 13.21
CA LYS A 125 31.75 -2.82 14.15
C LYS A 125 32.92 -3.57 13.49
N ASN A 126 34.02 -3.65 14.21
CA ASN A 126 35.20 -4.44 13.84
C ASN A 126 34.84 -5.92 13.70
N LYS A 127 35.60 -6.65 12.86
CA LYS A 127 35.34 -8.07 12.50
C LYS A 127 35.03 -8.97 13.69
N ILE A 128 35.80 -8.87 14.77
CA ILE A 128 35.64 -9.72 15.97
C ILE A 128 34.28 -9.47 16.64
N VAL A 129 33.93 -8.19 16.85
CA VAL A 129 32.68 -7.83 17.53
C VAL A 129 31.46 -8.09 16.63
N GLY A 130 31.60 -7.89 15.32
CA GLY A 130 30.58 -8.25 14.35
C GLY A 130 30.34 -9.77 14.29
N LEU A 131 31.41 -10.56 14.37
CA LEU A 131 31.33 -12.02 14.37
C LEU A 131 30.67 -12.55 15.65
N GLN A 132 31.12 -12.07 16.82
CA GLN A 132 30.49 -12.45 18.10
C GLN A 132 29.01 -12.11 18.11
N GLY A 133 28.65 -10.88 17.72
CA GLY A 133 27.23 -10.49 17.68
C GLY A 133 26.41 -11.23 16.63
N LEU A 134 27.03 -11.78 15.57
CA LEU A 134 26.36 -12.67 14.63
C LEU A 134 26.10 -14.04 15.27
N VAL A 135 27.09 -14.61 15.97
CA VAL A 135 26.94 -15.87 16.71
C VAL A 135 25.85 -15.74 17.77
N ASP A 136 25.88 -14.68 18.59
CA ASP A 136 24.87 -14.43 19.62
C ASP A 136 23.45 -14.36 19.04
N VAL A 137 23.31 -13.74 17.85
CA VAL A 137 22.02 -13.65 17.16
C VAL A 137 21.57 -15.03 16.67
N LEU A 138 22.48 -15.83 16.10
CA LEU A 138 22.16 -17.17 15.59
C LEU A 138 21.82 -18.15 16.72
N GLU A 139 22.55 -18.11 17.84
CA GLU A 139 22.26 -18.92 19.03
C GLU A 139 20.96 -18.53 19.72
N GLY A 140 20.58 -17.25 19.64
CA GLY A 140 19.32 -16.73 20.14
C GLY A 140 18.09 -17.05 19.28
N LEU A 141 18.26 -17.70 18.11
CA LEU A 141 17.13 -18.08 17.26
C LEU A 141 16.40 -19.28 17.85
N SER A 142 15.07 -19.19 17.94
CA SER A 142 14.27 -20.36 18.30
C SER A 142 14.22 -21.37 17.14
N PRO A 143 14.04 -22.67 17.42
CA PRO A 143 13.93 -23.69 16.37
C PRO A 143 12.84 -23.38 15.34
N GLU A 144 11.72 -22.80 15.77
CA GLU A 144 10.62 -22.43 14.86
C GLU A 144 11.01 -21.29 13.91
N ILE A 145 11.88 -20.37 14.34
CA ILE A 145 12.41 -19.31 13.49
C ILE A 145 13.39 -19.93 12.50
N ILE A 146 14.27 -20.83 12.94
CA ILE A 146 15.21 -21.53 12.06
C ILE A 146 14.47 -22.30 10.97
N ASP A 147 13.43 -23.05 11.33
CA ASP A 147 12.58 -23.76 10.37
C ASP A 147 11.91 -22.81 9.37
N ARG A 148 11.41 -21.65 9.82
CA ARG A 148 10.85 -20.65 8.90
C ARG A 148 11.90 -20.07 7.95
N LEU A 149 13.11 -19.83 8.45
CA LEU A 149 14.22 -19.30 7.66
C LEU A 149 14.67 -20.29 6.59
N THR A 150 14.61 -21.60 6.86
CA THR A 150 14.96 -22.67 5.91
C THR A 150 13.80 -23.03 4.96
N THR A 151 12.54 -22.97 5.40
CA THR A 151 11.38 -23.24 4.53
C THR A 151 11.08 -22.09 3.57
N ASN A 152 11.28 -20.83 3.99
CA ASN A 152 11.08 -19.69 3.10
C ASN A 152 12.16 -19.61 2.00
N THR A 153 13.28 -20.31 2.14
CA THR A 153 14.23 -20.54 1.04
C THR A 153 13.79 -21.64 0.06
N SER A 154 12.87 -22.53 0.43
CA SER A 154 12.44 -23.67 -0.41
C SER A 154 11.09 -23.48 -1.11
N ILE A 155 10.25 -22.54 -0.68
CA ILE A 155 8.87 -22.42 -1.17
C ILE A 155 8.76 -21.64 -2.49
N ASP A 156 9.69 -20.74 -2.83
CA ASP A 156 9.55 -19.86 -4.01
C ASP A 156 10.16 -20.41 -5.33
N VAL A 157 10.59 -21.67 -5.38
CA VAL A 157 11.08 -22.32 -6.62
C VAL A 157 10.01 -23.23 -7.27
N SER A 158 8.81 -23.36 -6.69
CA SER A 158 7.86 -24.40 -7.11
C SER A 158 6.48 -23.93 -7.59
N GLU A 159 6.21 -22.63 -7.71
CA GLU A 159 4.97 -22.16 -8.35
C GLU A 159 5.18 -20.88 -9.17
N ALA A 160 5.49 -21.04 -10.47
CA ALA A 160 5.02 -20.22 -11.59
C ALA A 160 5.50 -20.79 -12.93
#